data_AF-A0A946QV81-F1
#
_entry.id   AF-A0A946QV81-F1
#
_cell.length_a   1.000
_cell.length_b   1.000
_cell.length_c   1.000
_cell.angle_alpha   90.00
_cell.angle_beta   90.00
_cell.angle_gamma   90.00
#
_symmetry.space_group_name_H-M   'P 1'
#
loop_
_entity.id
_entity.type
_entity.pdbx_description
1 polymer ?
#
loop_
_entity_poly.entity_id
_entity_poly.type
_entity_poly.pdbx_seq_one_letter_code
_entity_poly.pdbx_strand_id
1 'polypeptide(L)'
;MPYTIVGTNQLSCFDNTKEISAPSVGEEFYGQNALYNENQGSYTDNTDGTITDNITGLMWQKNAGDKMTYDEAVNGASSFDLSGYTDWRLPTIKELYSLIIFSGIDPSGYNGSSTTGLIPFIDTDYFDFEYGNPNDDKRIIDSQFATSSLDVGDSNFGGGNLMFGVNFADGRIKGYPTGAMPGQPEGKTFFVLYVRGNQNYGINEFVENSNATITDNATGLMWTKDDSGTGMNWQQALEYAEGKEFAGYSDWRLPNIKELQSIVDYLRSPGSSNSAAIDPVFNCTEITNEGGQKDYPYYWSGTTHANMQNGGNAAYISFGRALGYFNGSWQDVHGAGAQRSDPKVGDATNWPTGHGPQGDAIRINNFVRLVRNVN
;
A
#
# COMPACT_ATOMS: atom_id res chain seq x y z
N MET A 1 13.62 -14.68 11.92
CA MET A 1 14.64 -14.51 10.87
C MET A 1 14.36 -13.18 10.21
N PRO A 2 15.37 -12.34 9.94
CA PRO A 2 15.15 -11.08 9.26
C PRO A 2 14.60 -11.29 7.85
N TYR A 3 13.81 -10.33 7.36
CA TYR A 3 13.37 -10.25 5.97
C TYR A 3 13.70 -8.86 5.41
N THR A 4 14.01 -8.81 4.12
CA THR A 4 14.38 -7.57 3.44
C THR A 4 13.17 -6.96 2.75
N ILE A 5 12.86 -5.70 3.05
CA ILE A 5 11.83 -4.95 2.33
C ILE A 5 12.41 -4.54 0.97
N VAL A 6 11.75 -4.99 -0.09
CA VAL A 6 12.04 -4.55 -1.46
C VAL A 6 11.65 -3.08 -1.63
N GLY A 7 12.46 -2.34 -2.37
CA GLY A 7 12.24 -0.93 -2.68
C GLY A 7 11.02 -0.67 -3.54
N THR A 8 10.70 0.59 -3.73
CA THR A 8 9.55 1.04 -4.53
C THR A 8 9.84 1.07 -6.03
N ASN A 9 11.12 1.00 -6.42
CA ASN A 9 11.60 1.24 -7.79
C ASN A 9 11.23 2.64 -8.35
N GLN A 10 10.85 3.60 -7.51
CA GLN A 10 10.68 5.00 -7.92
C GLN A 10 12.04 5.70 -7.90
N LEU A 11 12.56 6.01 -9.08
CA LEU A 11 13.89 6.65 -9.25
C LEU A 11 13.80 8.16 -9.52
N SER A 12 12.61 8.67 -9.80
CA SER A 12 12.36 10.08 -10.09
C SER A 12 11.92 10.85 -8.86
N CYS A 13 12.32 12.12 -8.76
CA CYS A 13 11.83 13.05 -7.76
C CYS A 13 10.69 13.90 -8.33
N PHE A 14 9.80 14.37 -7.46
CA PHE A 14 8.63 15.14 -7.85
C PHE A 14 8.42 16.36 -6.94
N ASP A 15 7.92 17.45 -7.52
CA ASP A 15 7.36 18.57 -6.76
C ASP A 15 5.85 18.32 -6.49
N ASN A 16 5.11 19.37 -6.14
CA ASN A 16 3.66 19.33 -5.92
C ASN A 16 2.82 19.02 -7.17
N THR A 17 3.43 18.94 -8.35
CA THR A 17 2.76 18.80 -9.63
C THR A 17 3.44 17.80 -10.57
N LYS A 18 4.77 17.80 -10.71
CA LYS A 18 5.47 17.10 -11.79
C LYS A 18 6.80 16.54 -11.33
N GLU A 19 7.40 15.74 -12.21
CA GLU A 19 8.78 15.28 -12.04
C GLU A 19 9.77 16.45 -12.09
N ILE A 20 10.79 16.38 -11.26
CA ILE A 20 11.88 17.35 -11.12
C ILE A 20 13.23 16.62 -11.07
N SER A 21 14.31 17.35 -11.35
CA SER A 21 15.65 16.86 -11.05
C SER A 21 15.80 16.58 -9.55
N ALA A 22 16.63 15.59 -9.19
CA ALA A 22 16.92 15.26 -7.81
C ALA A 22 17.37 16.51 -7.03
N PRO A 23 16.61 16.95 -6.00
CA PRO A 23 16.98 18.11 -5.20
C PRO A 23 18.20 17.79 -4.34
N SER A 24 18.97 18.83 -4.02
CA SER A 24 20.12 18.77 -3.11
C SER A 24 19.68 18.95 -1.65
N VAL A 25 20.55 18.58 -0.70
CA VAL A 25 20.31 18.80 0.74
C VAL A 25 19.96 20.27 0.99
N GLY A 26 18.82 20.50 1.66
CA GLY A 26 18.32 21.84 2.00
C GLY A 26 17.46 22.51 0.92
N GLU A 27 17.29 21.90 -0.25
CA GLU A 27 16.32 22.34 -1.26
C GLU A 27 14.92 21.78 -0.96
N GLU A 28 13.89 22.45 -1.49
CA GLU A 28 12.52 21.97 -1.40
C GLU A 28 12.40 20.56 -2.00
N PHE A 29 11.56 19.73 -1.37
CA PHE A 29 11.32 18.34 -1.78
C PHE A 29 12.53 17.39 -1.67
N TYR A 30 13.62 17.80 -1.02
CA TYR A 30 14.66 16.85 -0.56
C TYR A 30 14.09 15.85 0.45
N GLY A 31 14.65 14.63 0.51
CA GLY A 31 14.18 13.55 1.40
C GLY A 31 13.16 12.58 0.80
N GLN A 32 12.91 12.63 -0.52
CA GLN A 32 12.06 11.65 -1.21
C GLN A 32 12.72 10.27 -1.27
N ASN A 33 11.91 9.21 -1.39
CA ASN A 33 12.47 7.86 -1.40
C ASN A 33 13.45 7.59 -2.56
N ALA A 34 13.29 8.29 -3.69
CA ALA A 34 14.18 8.22 -4.85
C ALA A 34 15.63 8.67 -4.57
N LEU A 35 15.85 9.38 -3.45
CA LEU A 35 17.18 9.85 -3.03
C LEU A 35 17.89 8.85 -2.12
N TYR A 36 17.22 7.77 -1.72
CA TYR A 36 17.75 6.74 -0.84
C TYR A 36 18.09 5.48 -1.62
N ASN A 37 19.14 4.77 -1.17
CA ASN A 37 19.50 3.49 -1.76
C ASN A 37 18.54 2.40 -1.25
N GLU A 38 17.52 2.08 -2.04
CA GLU A 38 16.57 1.02 -1.75
C GLU A 38 17.01 -0.33 -2.33
N ASN A 39 16.48 -1.42 -1.78
CA ASN A 39 16.68 -2.77 -2.33
C ASN A 39 15.88 -2.90 -3.64
N GLN A 40 16.50 -2.55 -4.78
CA GLN A 40 15.85 -2.65 -6.08
C GLN A 40 15.31 -4.07 -6.32
N GLY A 41 14.11 -4.16 -6.89
CA GLY A 41 13.51 -5.44 -7.26
C GLY A 41 14.48 -6.30 -8.07
N SER A 42 14.62 -7.56 -7.69
CA SER A 42 15.50 -8.52 -8.36
C SER A 42 14.77 -9.84 -8.50
N TYR A 43 14.53 -10.24 -9.75
CA TYR A 43 13.79 -11.45 -10.06
C TYR A 43 14.62 -12.42 -10.90
N THR A 44 14.27 -13.70 -10.82
CA THR A 44 14.79 -14.75 -11.71
C THR A 44 13.61 -15.53 -12.26
N ASP A 45 13.44 -15.48 -13.58
CA ASP A 45 12.53 -16.38 -14.29
C ASP A 45 13.18 -17.77 -14.34
N ASN A 46 12.56 -18.74 -13.66
CA ASN A 46 13.07 -20.11 -13.59
C ASN A 46 12.77 -20.92 -14.87
N THR A 47 12.11 -20.31 -15.87
CA THR A 47 11.74 -20.90 -17.16
C THR A 47 10.77 -22.09 -17.07
N ASP A 48 10.11 -22.25 -15.93
CA ASP A 48 9.17 -23.32 -15.63
C ASP A 48 7.77 -22.80 -15.24
N GLY A 49 7.53 -21.49 -15.38
CA GLY A 49 6.31 -20.82 -14.95
C GLY A 49 6.39 -20.20 -13.55
N THR A 50 7.54 -20.29 -12.88
CA THR A 50 7.79 -19.63 -11.59
C THR A 50 8.81 -18.49 -11.67
N ILE A 51 8.63 -17.48 -10.83
CA ILE A 51 9.52 -16.33 -10.65
C ILE A 51 10.08 -16.36 -9.22
N THR A 52 11.40 -16.37 -9.07
CA THR A 52 12.07 -16.19 -7.77
C THR A 52 12.29 -14.71 -7.52
N ASP A 53 11.82 -14.19 -6.39
CA ASP A 53 12.18 -12.87 -5.88
C ASP A 53 13.43 -13.00 -5.00
N ASN A 54 14.55 -12.50 -5.52
CA ASN A 54 15.87 -12.61 -4.88
C ASN A 54 16.02 -11.70 -3.65
N ILE A 55 15.12 -10.73 -3.46
CA ILE A 55 15.15 -9.83 -2.30
C ILE A 55 14.33 -10.41 -1.15
N THR A 56 13.13 -10.87 -1.43
CA THR A 56 12.20 -11.35 -0.39
C THR A 56 12.40 -12.83 -0.06
N GLY A 57 13.03 -13.60 -0.96
CA GLY A 57 13.14 -15.06 -0.86
C GLY A 57 11.80 -15.77 -1.11
N LEU A 58 10.83 -15.06 -1.69
CA LEU A 58 9.57 -15.62 -2.15
C LEU A 58 9.74 -16.17 -3.57
N MET A 59 8.92 -17.16 -3.90
CA MET A 59 8.78 -17.67 -5.26
C MET A 59 7.31 -17.61 -5.65
N TRP A 60 7.05 -17.10 -6.84
CA TRP A 60 5.72 -16.76 -7.32
C TRP A 60 5.37 -17.56 -8.57
N GLN A 61 4.08 -17.86 -8.72
CA GLN A 61 3.48 -18.13 -10.01
C GLN A 61 3.72 -16.94 -10.96
N LYS A 62 4.12 -17.19 -12.21
CA LYS A 62 4.36 -16.12 -13.20
C LYS A 62 3.07 -15.52 -13.77
N ASN A 63 2.12 -16.38 -14.12
CA ASN A 63 0.89 -16.01 -14.81
C ASN A 63 -0.31 -16.30 -13.92
N ALA A 64 -1.11 -15.28 -13.60
CA ALA A 64 -2.26 -15.41 -12.70
C ALA A 64 -3.42 -16.27 -13.22
N GLY A 65 -3.48 -16.52 -14.54
CA GLY A 65 -4.56 -17.23 -15.20
C GLY A 65 -5.89 -16.47 -15.17
N ASP A 66 -6.98 -17.19 -15.35
CA ASP A 66 -8.32 -16.63 -15.28
C ASP A 66 -8.69 -16.21 -13.86
N LYS A 67 -9.53 -15.19 -13.76
CA LYS A 67 -10.04 -14.74 -12.46
C LYS A 67 -10.91 -15.79 -11.79
N MET A 68 -10.79 -15.89 -10.48
CA MET A 68 -11.57 -16.81 -9.65
C MET A 68 -12.25 -16.06 -8.49
N THR A 69 -13.32 -16.62 -7.95
CA THR A 69 -13.94 -16.11 -6.72
C THR A 69 -12.96 -16.22 -5.55
N TYR A 70 -13.22 -15.50 -4.46
CA TYR A 70 -12.35 -15.57 -3.29
C TYR A 70 -12.29 -17.00 -2.69
N ASP A 71 -13.42 -17.68 -2.60
CA ASP A 71 -13.47 -19.04 -2.08
C ASP A 71 -12.67 -20.02 -2.95
N GLU A 72 -12.72 -19.86 -4.28
CA GLU A 72 -11.89 -20.64 -5.21
C GLU A 72 -10.39 -20.35 -5.02
N ALA A 73 -10.02 -19.08 -4.81
CA ALA A 73 -8.63 -18.68 -4.54
C ALA A 73 -8.09 -19.29 -3.23
N VAL A 74 -8.91 -19.31 -2.18
CA VAL A 74 -8.50 -19.89 -0.89
C VAL A 74 -8.40 -21.40 -0.97
N ASN A 75 -9.42 -22.07 -1.55
CA ASN A 75 -9.46 -23.53 -1.63
C ASN A 75 -8.43 -24.09 -2.61
N GLY A 76 -8.21 -23.39 -3.73
CA GLY A 76 -7.32 -23.80 -4.81
C GLY A 76 -5.85 -23.88 -4.39
N ALA A 77 -5.43 -23.04 -3.44
CA ALA A 77 -4.06 -22.99 -2.93
C ALA A 77 -3.51 -24.37 -2.50
N SER A 78 -4.34 -25.15 -1.79
CA SER A 78 -3.95 -26.46 -1.24
C SER A 78 -3.73 -27.55 -2.29
N SER A 79 -4.31 -27.36 -3.49
CA SER A 79 -4.22 -28.29 -4.62
C SER A 79 -3.40 -27.74 -5.78
N PHE A 80 -2.89 -26.52 -5.66
CA PHE A 80 -2.11 -25.88 -6.71
C PHE A 80 -0.75 -26.56 -6.82
N ASP A 81 -0.44 -27.07 -8.02
CA ASP A 81 0.84 -27.69 -8.35
C ASP A 81 1.41 -26.97 -9.57
N LEU A 82 2.61 -26.44 -9.41
CA LEU A 82 3.36 -25.74 -10.43
C LEU A 82 4.84 -26.07 -10.23
N SER A 83 5.49 -26.50 -11.31
CA SER A 83 6.91 -26.88 -11.32
C SER A 83 7.29 -27.95 -10.29
N GLY A 84 6.33 -28.82 -9.89
CA GLY A 84 6.55 -29.91 -8.95
C GLY A 84 6.59 -29.47 -7.47
N TYR A 85 6.19 -28.24 -7.17
CA TYR A 85 6.03 -27.74 -5.80
C TYR A 85 4.58 -27.85 -5.33
N THR A 86 4.41 -28.19 -4.05
CA THR A 86 3.08 -28.47 -3.43
C THR A 86 2.83 -27.64 -2.18
N ASP A 87 3.76 -26.75 -1.81
CA ASP A 87 3.72 -25.86 -0.66
C ASP A 87 3.27 -24.43 -1.04
N TRP A 88 2.48 -24.31 -2.10
CA TRP A 88 1.89 -23.05 -2.53
C TRP A 88 0.81 -22.57 -1.57
N ARG A 89 0.69 -21.24 -1.44
CA ARG A 89 -0.34 -20.58 -0.63
C ARG A 89 -0.80 -19.29 -1.29
N LEU A 90 -2.00 -18.85 -0.94
CA LEU A 90 -2.45 -17.50 -1.24
C LEU A 90 -1.57 -16.49 -0.46
N PRO A 91 -1.05 -15.43 -1.09
CA PRO A 91 -0.16 -14.48 -0.44
C PRO A 91 -0.92 -13.69 0.63
N THR A 92 -0.23 -13.31 1.69
CA THR A 92 -0.65 -12.19 2.53
C THR A 92 -0.58 -10.88 1.75
N ILE A 93 -1.26 -9.84 2.24
CA ILE A 93 -1.16 -8.52 1.60
C ILE A 93 0.26 -7.95 1.64
N LYS A 94 1.05 -8.21 2.69
CA LYS A 94 2.46 -7.78 2.76
C LYS A 94 3.29 -8.44 1.65
N GLU A 95 3.08 -9.72 1.39
CA GLU A 95 3.76 -10.44 0.31
C GLU A 95 3.31 -9.92 -1.06
N LEU A 96 2.01 -9.83 -1.34
CA LEU A 96 1.58 -9.40 -2.68
C LEU A 96 1.96 -7.93 -2.96
N TYR A 97 1.91 -7.08 -1.94
CA TYR A 97 2.35 -5.69 -2.05
C TYR A 97 3.86 -5.55 -2.25
N SER A 98 4.67 -6.57 -1.94
CA SER A 98 6.11 -6.54 -2.24
C SER A 98 6.38 -6.42 -3.75
N LEU A 99 5.47 -6.94 -4.60
CA LEU A 99 5.59 -6.88 -6.06
C LEU A 99 5.28 -5.50 -6.65
N ILE A 100 4.67 -4.59 -5.88
CA ILE A 100 4.25 -3.29 -6.43
C ILE A 100 5.47 -2.43 -6.81
N ILE A 101 5.48 -1.78 -7.97
CA ILE A 101 6.51 -0.82 -8.37
C ILE A 101 5.89 0.56 -8.67
N PHE A 102 6.48 1.60 -8.11
CA PHE A 102 6.03 3.00 -8.22
C PHE A 102 6.67 3.76 -9.38
N SER A 103 7.29 3.02 -10.31
CA SER A 103 7.49 3.45 -11.70
C SER A 103 6.24 3.24 -12.57
N GLY A 104 5.23 2.51 -12.07
CA GLY A 104 3.91 2.42 -12.69
C GLY A 104 3.17 3.75 -12.70
N ILE A 105 2.21 3.91 -13.61
CA ILE A 105 1.44 5.14 -13.80
C ILE A 105 -0.05 4.84 -13.66
N ASP A 106 -0.70 5.51 -12.70
CA ASP A 106 -2.13 5.34 -12.47
C ASP A 106 -2.94 5.88 -13.67
N PRO A 107 -3.74 5.02 -14.34
CA PRO A 107 -4.57 5.40 -15.48
C PRO A 107 -5.85 6.13 -15.08
N SER A 108 -6.05 6.48 -13.81
CA SER A 108 -7.20 7.26 -13.35
C SER A 108 -7.38 8.55 -14.19
N GLY A 109 -8.60 8.73 -14.72
CA GLY A 109 -8.93 9.83 -15.62
C GLY A 109 -8.69 9.54 -17.12
N TYR A 110 -8.17 8.36 -17.47
CA TYR A 110 -8.11 7.89 -18.85
C TYR A 110 -9.48 7.44 -19.35
N ASN A 111 -9.92 7.99 -20.47
CA ASN A 111 -11.22 7.72 -21.09
C ASN A 111 -11.14 6.89 -22.38
N GLY A 112 -9.94 6.43 -22.75
CA GLY A 112 -9.76 5.60 -23.93
C GLY A 112 -10.05 4.12 -23.66
N SER A 113 -10.10 3.32 -24.72
CA SER A 113 -10.29 1.87 -24.64
C SER A 113 -9.01 1.06 -24.87
N SER A 114 -7.91 1.71 -25.28
CA SER A 114 -6.63 1.05 -25.53
C SER A 114 -5.80 0.96 -24.26
N THR A 115 -5.19 -0.20 -24.05
CA THR A 115 -4.20 -0.42 -22.98
C THR A 115 -2.76 -0.19 -23.45
N THR A 116 -2.58 0.14 -24.74
CA THR A 116 -1.25 0.41 -25.30
C THR A 116 -0.63 1.63 -24.63
N GLY A 117 0.58 1.48 -24.09
CA GLY A 117 1.32 2.55 -23.44
C GLY A 117 0.93 2.82 -21.99
N LEU A 118 -0.03 2.06 -21.43
CA LEU A 118 -0.24 2.05 -19.98
C LEU A 118 0.89 1.26 -19.31
N ILE A 119 1.29 1.70 -18.12
CA ILE A 119 2.41 1.15 -17.37
C ILE A 119 1.89 0.66 -16.03
N PRO A 120 1.78 -0.66 -15.80
CA PRO A 120 1.24 -1.19 -14.56
C PRO A 120 2.26 -1.04 -13.43
N PHE A 121 1.77 -1.20 -12.21
CA PHE A 121 2.57 -1.17 -10.98
C PHE A 121 3.17 -2.55 -10.67
N ILE A 122 3.50 -3.36 -11.68
CA ILE A 122 4.18 -4.66 -11.54
C ILE A 122 5.23 -4.79 -12.64
N ASP A 123 6.32 -5.50 -12.37
CA ASP A 123 7.38 -5.73 -13.35
C ASP A 123 6.96 -6.75 -14.41
N THR A 124 6.57 -6.24 -15.59
CA THR A 124 6.06 -7.05 -16.70
C THR A 124 7.15 -7.79 -17.48
N ASP A 125 8.43 -7.56 -17.19
CA ASP A 125 9.49 -8.40 -17.75
C ASP A 125 9.50 -9.79 -17.08
N TYR A 126 8.93 -9.90 -15.87
CA TYR A 126 8.87 -11.15 -15.11
C TYR A 126 7.46 -11.67 -14.88
N PHE A 127 6.46 -10.80 -14.70
CA PHE A 127 5.09 -11.22 -14.40
C PHE A 127 4.14 -10.95 -15.57
N ASP A 128 3.31 -11.94 -15.90
CA ASP A 128 2.26 -11.74 -16.88
C ASP A 128 1.16 -10.86 -16.24
N PHE A 129 0.77 -9.80 -16.93
CA PHE A 129 -0.21 -8.84 -16.43
C PHE A 129 -1.20 -8.46 -17.52
N GLU A 130 -2.47 -8.32 -17.13
CA GLU A 130 -3.52 -7.79 -17.99
C GLU A 130 -4.36 -6.70 -17.31
N TYR A 131 -4.63 -5.64 -18.07
CA TYR A 131 -5.65 -4.65 -17.74
C TYR A 131 -7.05 -5.18 -18.04
N GLY A 132 -8.07 -4.64 -17.40
CA GLY A 132 -9.45 -4.91 -17.80
C GLY A 132 -9.72 -4.43 -19.23
N ASN A 133 -10.56 -5.18 -19.96
CA ASN A 133 -10.90 -4.89 -21.35
C ASN A 133 -12.22 -4.11 -21.47
N PRO A 134 -12.21 -2.85 -21.92
CA PRO A 134 -13.44 -2.06 -22.12
C PRO A 134 -14.41 -2.62 -23.16
N ASN A 135 -13.95 -3.52 -24.05
CA ASN A 135 -14.85 -4.21 -24.98
C ASN A 135 -15.70 -5.30 -24.29
N ASP A 136 -15.32 -5.74 -23.08
CA ASP A 136 -16.02 -6.75 -22.27
C ASP A 136 -16.77 -6.12 -21.08
N ASP A 137 -17.14 -4.84 -21.19
CA ASP A 137 -17.79 -4.04 -20.14
C ASP A 137 -16.98 -4.00 -18.82
N LYS A 138 -15.65 -4.02 -18.94
CA LYS A 138 -14.70 -3.85 -17.82
C LYS A 138 -14.01 -2.51 -17.89
N ARG A 139 -13.76 -1.89 -16.74
CA ARG A 139 -12.86 -0.74 -16.67
C ARG A 139 -11.43 -1.23 -16.83
N ILE A 140 -10.54 -0.38 -17.34
CA ILE A 140 -9.11 -0.69 -17.46
C ILE A 140 -8.50 -1.11 -16.12
N ILE A 141 -8.97 -0.52 -15.02
CA ILE A 141 -8.52 -0.83 -13.67
C ILE A 141 -9.19 -2.06 -13.05
N ASP A 142 -10.01 -2.80 -13.78
CA ASP A 142 -10.61 -4.04 -13.29
C ASP A 142 -9.61 -5.20 -13.33
N SER A 143 -8.52 -5.07 -12.56
CA SER A 143 -7.42 -6.04 -12.44
C SER A 143 -7.02 -6.26 -10.99
N GLN A 144 -8.00 -6.59 -10.15
CA GLN A 144 -7.80 -6.81 -8.72
C GLN A 144 -7.21 -8.20 -8.44
N PHE A 145 -6.21 -8.27 -7.56
CA PHE A 145 -5.53 -9.50 -7.14
C PHE A 145 -5.87 -9.83 -5.68
N ALA A 146 -6.20 -11.10 -5.44
CA ALA A 146 -6.61 -11.60 -4.13
C ALA A 146 -5.42 -11.88 -3.20
N THR A 147 -5.66 -11.72 -1.89
CA THR A 147 -4.74 -12.09 -0.81
C THR A 147 -5.47 -12.85 0.29
N SER A 148 -4.74 -13.45 1.23
CA SER A 148 -5.30 -14.09 2.42
C SER A 148 -5.61 -13.11 3.56
N SER A 149 -5.30 -11.82 3.40
CA SER A 149 -5.43 -10.82 4.46
C SER A 149 -6.83 -10.19 4.44
N LEU A 150 -7.64 -10.56 5.43
CA LEU A 150 -8.98 -10.03 5.63
C LEU A 150 -8.94 -8.72 6.40
N ASP A 151 -9.89 -7.84 6.09
CA ASP A 151 -10.20 -6.71 6.94
C ASP A 151 -10.97 -7.20 8.18
N VAL A 152 -10.50 -6.76 9.35
CA VAL A 152 -11.11 -7.07 10.64
C VAL A 152 -12.00 -5.95 11.17
N GLY A 153 -12.04 -4.79 10.51
CA GLY A 153 -12.83 -3.63 10.93
C GLY A 153 -14.33 -3.74 10.71
N ASP A 154 -15.03 -2.65 11.05
CA ASP A 154 -16.48 -2.51 10.87
C ASP A 154 -16.88 -2.22 9.42
N SER A 155 -15.97 -2.48 8.47
CA SER A 155 -16.05 -2.16 7.06
C SER A 155 -17.11 -3.00 6.39
N ASN A 156 -18.38 -2.64 6.57
CA ASN A 156 -19.51 -3.31 5.96
C ASN A 156 -19.78 -2.79 4.53
N PHE A 157 -18.74 -2.35 3.81
CA PHE A 157 -18.89 -1.84 2.46
C PHE A 157 -19.47 -2.94 1.55
N GLY A 158 -20.73 -2.77 1.17
CA GLY A 158 -21.45 -3.79 0.39
C GLY A 158 -21.93 -5.00 1.21
N GLY A 159 -22.02 -4.91 2.54
CA GLY A 159 -22.69 -5.91 3.40
C GLY A 159 -21.99 -7.26 3.53
N GLY A 160 -20.71 -7.36 3.18
CA GLY A 160 -19.91 -8.58 3.29
C GLY A 160 -18.51 -8.32 3.85
N ASN A 161 -17.78 -9.40 4.16
CA ASN A 161 -16.39 -9.32 4.59
C ASN A 161 -15.52 -8.73 3.47
N LEU A 162 -14.55 -7.89 3.84
CA LEU A 162 -13.55 -7.38 2.91
C LEU A 162 -12.24 -8.15 3.05
N MET A 163 -11.53 -8.25 1.94
CA MET A 163 -10.14 -8.68 1.83
C MET A 163 -9.32 -7.52 1.29
N PHE A 164 -8.14 -7.29 1.85
CA PHE A 164 -7.18 -6.37 1.26
C PHE A 164 -6.60 -7.00 0.00
N GLY A 165 -6.89 -6.43 -1.17
CA GLY A 165 -6.29 -6.85 -2.44
C GLY A 165 -5.36 -5.78 -2.99
N VAL A 166 -4.50 -6.19 -3.92
CA VAL A 166 -3.65 -5.27 -4.70
C VAL A 166 -4.26 -5.08 -6.07
N ASN A 167 -4.25 -3.85 -6.58
CA ASN A 167 -4.59 -3.58 -7.97
C ASN A 167 -3.38 -3.02 -8.71
N PHE A 168 -2.64 -3.88 -9.41
CA PHE A 168 -1.46 -3.45 -10.16
C PHE A 168 -1.81 -2.55 -11.37
N ALA A 169 -3.08 -2.45 -11.77
CA ALA A 169 -3.48 -1.47 -12.79
C ALA A 169 -3.47 -0.02 -12.27
N ASP A 170 -3.74 0.19 -10.97
CA ASP A 170 -3.88 1.54 -10.39
C ASP A 170 -3.01 1.81 -9.16
N GLY A 171 -2.22 0.81 -8.74
CA GLY A 171 -1.15 0.93 -7.76
C GLY A 171 -1.61 1.04 -6.30
N ARG A 172 -2.68 0.34 -5.90
CA ARG A 172 -3.27 0.51 -4.56
C ARG A 172 -3.57 -0.79 -3.83
N ILE A 173 -3.60 -0.69 -2.51
CA ILE A 173 -4.26 -1.67 -1.62
C ILE A 173 -5.69 -1.17 -1.35
N LYS A 174 -6.69 -2.03 -1.57
CA LYS A 174 -8.10 -1.70 -1.31
C LYS A 174 -8.82 -2.85 -0.63
N GLY A 175 -9.89 -2.52 0.09
CA GLY A 175 -10.86 -3.51 0.55
C GLY A 175 -11.74 -3.99 -0.60
N TYR A 176 -11.79 -5.30 -0.80
CA TYR A 176 -12.64 -5.95 -1.78
C TYR A 176 -13.59 -6.95 -1.12
N PRO A 177 -14.88 -6.97 -1.48
CA PRO A 177 -15.83 -7.92 -0.95
C PRO A 177 -15.42 -9.35 -1.32
N THR A 178 -15.44 -10.26 -0.35
CA THR A 178 -15.11 -11.67 -0.57
C THR A 178 -16.29 -12.51 -1.09
N GLY A 179 -17.50 -11.94 -1.09
CA GLY A 179 -18.73 -12.61 -1.52
C GLY A 179 -19.67 -11.70 -2.31
N ALA A 180 -20.91 -12.16 -2.47
CA ALA A 180 -21.97 -11.39 -3.12
C ALA A 180 -22.28 -10.10 -2.34
N MET A 181 -22.64 -9.04 -3.06
CA MET A 181 -23.05 -7.74 -2.50
C MET A 181 -24.51 -7.44 -2.83
N PRO A 182 -25.19 -6.53 -2.09
CA PRO A 182 -26.50 -6.04 -2.45
C PRO A 182 -26.54 -5.54 -3.91
N GLY A 183 -27.40 -6.15 -4.74
CA GLY A 183 -27.51 -5.82 -6.17
C GLY A 183 -26.47 -6.48 -7.07
N GLN A 184 -25.54 -7.27 -6.53
CA GLN A 184 -24.57 -8.10 -7.28
C GLN A 184 -24.64 -9.53 -6.75
N PRO A 185 -25.55 -10.37 -7.32
CA PRO A 185 -25.80 -11.71 -6.79
C PRO A 185 -24.61 -12.67 -6.99
N GLU A 186 -23.74 -12.37 -7.95
CA GLU A 186 -22.47 -13.07 -8.14
C GLU A 186 -21.36 -12.33 -7.38
N GLY A 187 -20.53 -13.08 -6.66
CA GLY A 187 -19.35 -12.53 -6.00
C GLY A 187 -18.34 -11.99 -7.01
N LYS A 188 -17.50 -11.04 -6.59
CA LYS A 188 -16.39 -10.59 -7.43
C LYS A 188 -15.39 -11.71 -7.67
N THR A 189 -14.78 -11.68 -8.84
CA THR A 189 -13.63 -12.53 -9.18
C THR A 189 -12.36 -11.71 -9.24
N PHE A 190 -11.24 -12.36 -8.96
CA PHE A 190 -9.92 -11.75 -8.77
C PHE A 190 -8.86 -12.56 -9.50
N PHE A 191 -7.79 -11.89 -9.95
CA PHE A 191 -6.57 -12.59 -10.31
C PHE A 191 -5.90 -13.16 -9.07
N VAL A 192 -5.16 -14.27 -9.23
CA VAL A 192 -4.48 -14.95 -8.13
C VAL A 192 -3.05 -15.27 -8.54
N LEU A 193 -2.09 -14.79 -7.75
CA LEU A 193 -0.70 -15.23 -7.82
C LEU A 193 -0.41 -16.02 -6.56
N TYR A 194 -0.35 -17.34 -6.67
CA TYR A 194 0.11 -18.16 -5.55
C TYR A 194 1.62 -17.96 -5.32
N VAL A 195 2.00 -18.08 -4.07
CA VAL A 195 3.37 -17.84 -3.60
C VAL A 195 3.82 -18.97 -2.69
N ARG A 196 5.13 -19.19 -2.64
CA ARG A 196 5.81 -20.11 -1.71
C ARG A 196 7.13 -19.51 -1.24
N GLY A 197 7.87 -20.21 -0.37
CA GLY A 197 9.17 -19.76 0.13
C GLY A 197 9.11 -19.09 1.49
N ASN A 198 9.72 -17.91 1.62
CA ASN A 198 9.93 -17.23 2.91
C ASN A 198 8.64 -16.97 3.71
N GLN A 199 8.35 -17.82 4.70
CA GLN A 199 7.17 -17.67 5.57
C GLN A 199 7.28 -16.55 6.60
N ASN A 200 8.47 -15.96 6.80
CA ASN A 200 8.68 -14.89 7.76
C ASN A 200 8.52 -13.48 7.15
N TYR A 201 8.32 -13.38 5.83
CA TYR A 201 8.17 -12.09 5.18
C TYR A 201 6.94 -11.34 5.73
N GLY A 202 7.15 -10.16 6.29
CA GLY A 202 6.09 -9.34 6.88
C GLY A 202 5.78 -9.62 8.35
N ILE A 203 6.51 -10.53 9.00
CA ILE A 203 6.44 -10.75 10.45
C ILE A 203 7.47 -9.86 11.13
N ASN A 204 7.00 -8.82 11.84
CA ASN A 204 7.87 -7.89 12.56
C ASN A 204 8.40 -8.49 13.88
N GLU A 205 9.54 -7.96 14.36
CA GLU A 205 10.12 -8.27 15.66
C GLU A 205 10.47 -6.97 16.38
N PHE A 206 9.44 -6.30 16.92
CA PHE A 206 9.57 -4.99 17.54
C PHE A 206 10.19 -5.07 18.95
N VAL A 207 11.16 -4.17 19.20
CA VAL A 207 11.80 -3.95 20.49
C VAL A 207 11.72 -2.46 20.81
N GLU A 208 11.03 -2.12 21.90
CA GLU A 208 11.03 -0.74 22.41
C GLU A 208 12.36 -0.41 23.07
N ASN A 209 12.97 0.70 22.66
CA ASN A 209 14.19 1.23 23.25
C ASN A 209 13.88 2.26 24.35
N SER A 210 14.82 2.51 25.27
CA SER A 210 14.65 3.45 26.38
C SER A 210 14.68 4.94 25.99
N ASN A 211 14.68 5.26 24.69
CA ASN A 211 14.80 6.62 24.14
C ASN A 211 13.61 6.99 23.22
N ALA A 212 12.45 6.35 23.41
CA ALA A 212 11.24 6.55 22.62
C ALA A 212 11.43 6.27 21.11
N THR A 213 12.25 5.26 20.81
CA THR A 213 12.35 4.62 19.49
C THR A 213 11.98 3.15 19.58
N ILE A 214 11.61 2.56 18.46
CA ILE A 214 11.28 1.14 18.33
C ILE A 214 12.17 0.56 17.23
N THR A 215 12.88 -0.51 17.54
CA THR A 215 13.65 -1.27 16.56
C THR A 215 12.84 -2.45 16.08
N ASP A 216 12.72 -2.63 14.76
CA ASP A 216 12.22 -3.86 14.17
C ASP A 216 13.41 -4.73 13.75
N ASN A 217 13.73 -5.73 14.57
CA ASN A 217 14.84 -6.64 14.31
C ASN A 217 14.61 -7.48 13.04
N ALA A 218 13.35 -7.63 12.59
CA ALA A 218 13.05 -8.36 11.39
C ALA A 218 13.47 -7.59 10.13
N THR A 219 13.39 -6.26 10.13
CA THR A 219 13.67 -5.42 8.95
C THR A 219 14.98 -4.65 9.06
N GLY A 220 15.55 -4.53 10.25
CA GLY A 220 16.73 -3.69 10.51
C GLY A 220 16.41 -2.19 10.53
N LEU A 221 15.13 -1.84 10.63
CA LEU A 221 14.65 -0.46 10.71
C LEU A 221 14.42 -0.04 12.16
N MET A 222 14.61 1.25 12.42
CA MET A 222 14.26 1.89 13.67
C MET A 222 13.29 3.03 13.41
N TRP A 223 12.25 3.11 14.23
CA TRP A 223 11.11 4.00 14.08
C TRP A 223 10.99 4.93 15.30
N THR A 224 10.44 6.12 15.10
CA THR A 224 9.98 6.92 16.24
C THR A 224 8.77 6.24 16.89
N LYS A 225 8.71 6.22 18.23
CA LYS A 225 7.58 5.67 18.97
C LYS A 225 6.31 6.52 18.81
N ASP A 226 6.46 7.83 18.89
CA ASP A 226 5.40 8.79 18.63
C ASP A 226 5.36 9.19 17.16
N ASP A 227 4.18 9.60 16.69
CA ASP A 227 4.03 10.27 15.41
C ASP A 227 4.22 11.79 15.51
N SER A 228 4.02 12.51 14.41
CA SER A 228 4.15 13.97 14.34
C SER A 228 3.16 14.75 15.20
N GLY A 229 2.13 14.13 15.79
CA GLY A 229 1.10 14.80 16.60
C GLY A 229 0.11 15.68 15.82
N THR A 230 0.47 16.07 14.60
CA THR A 230 -0.37 16.84 13.69
C THR A 230 -0.11 16.42 12.24
N GLY A 231 -1.13 16.59 11.40
CA GLY A 231 -1.01 16.44 9.95
C GLY A 231 -0.27 17.62 9.33
N MET A 232 0.41 17.36 8.22
CA MET A 232 1.14 18.35 7.42
C MET A 232 1.10 17.97 5.94
N ASN A 233 1.27 18.95 5.06
CA ASN A 233 1.32 18.67 3.63
C ASN A 233 2.61 17.91 3.28
N TRP A 234 2.71 17.38 2.06
CA TRP A 234 3.79 16.47 1.72
C TRP A 234 5.18 17.12 1.70
N GLN A 235 5.29 18.37 1.22
CA GLN A 235 6.54 19.12 1.25
C GLN A 235 7.02 19.36 2.69
N GLN A 236 6.10 19.73 3.59
CA GLN A 236 6.38 19.91 5.01
C GLN A 236 6.76 18.60 5.70
N ALA A 237 6.17 17.46 5.29
CA ALA A 237 6.52 16.14 5.81
C ALA A 237 7.97 15.75 5.49
N LEU A 238 8.42 16.05 4.27
CA LEU A 238 9.81 15.86 3.86
C LEU A 238 10.75 16.74 4.69
N GLU A 239 10.47 18.04 4.78
CA GLU A 239 11.27 18.99 5.57
C GLU A 239 11.31 18.60 7.07
N TYR A 240 10.18 18.17 7.64
CA TYR A 240 10.06 17.71 9.02
C TYR A 240 10.97 16.51 9.30
N ALA A 241 11.05 15.58 8.36
CA ALA A 241 11.88 14.38 8.49
C ALA A 241 13.37 14.74 8.46
N GLU A 242 13.80 15.45 7.42
CA GLU A 242 15.21 15.81 7.21
C GLU A 242 15.75 16.76 8.29
N GLY A 243 14.89 17.58 8.90
CA GLY A 243 15.24 18.46 10.00
C GLY A 243 15.24 17.79 11.38
N LYS A 244 14.92 16.49 11.49
CA LYS A 244 14.73 15.85 12.79
C LYS A 244 16.05 15.40 13.42
N GLU A 245 16.36 16.01 14.56
CA GLU A 245 17.32 15.46 15.54
C GLU A 245 16.55 14.85 16.71
N PHE A 246 16.66 13.53 16.89
CA PHE A 246 15.93 12.82 17.93
C PHE A 246 16.66 11.56 18.38
N ALA A 247 16.59 11.28 19.69
CA ALA A 247 17.18 10.09 20.30
C ALA A 247 18.69 9.90 20.04
N GLY A 248 19.41 10.99 19.75
CA GLY A 248 20.85 10.99 19.41
C GLY A 248 21.16 10.81 17.93
N TYR A 249 20.14 10.88 17.07
CA TYR A 249 20.24 10.63 15.63
C TYR A 249 19.71 11.79 14.80
N SER A 250 20.32 12.00 13.63
CA SER A 250 20.01 13.09 12.68
C SER A 250 19.77 12.60 11.25
N ASP A 251 19.67 11.29 11.06
CA ASP A 251 19.47 10.58 9.79
C ASP A 251 18.05 9.98 9.71
N TRP A 252 17.10 10.61 10.40
CA TRP A 252 15.69 10.30 10.29
C TRP A 252 15.17 10.72 8.93
N ARG A 253 14.30 9.90 8.35
CA ARG A 253 13.69 10.15 7.05
C ARG A 253 12.22 9.76 7.04
N LEU A 254 11.49 10.27 6.05
CA LEU A 254 10.16 9.79 5.74
C LEU A 254 10.30 8.36 5.16
N PRO A 255 9.53 7.36 5.65
CA PRO A 255 9.59 6.02 5.11
C PRO A 255 9.10 6.00 3.66
N ASN A 256 9.64 5.10 2.84
CA ASN A 256 8.95 4.78 1.59
C ASN A 256 7.65 4.03 1.89
N ILE A 257 6.77 3.92 0.90
CA ILE A 257 5.43 3.35 1.13
C ILE A 257 5.46 1.87 1.53
N LYS A 258 6.46 1.09 1.11
CA LYS A 258 6.61 -0.32 1.48
C LYS A 258 7.15 -0.50 2.90
N GLU A 259 8.06 0.36 3.33
CA GLU A 259 8.51 0.42 4.73
C GLU A 259 7.35 0.81 5.64
N LEU A 260 6.55 1.82 5.27
CA LEU A 260 5.39 2.22 6.04
C LEU A 260 4.32 1.12 6.10
N GLN A 261 4.12 0.38 5.01
CA GLN A 261 3.21 -0.77 4.99
C GLN A 261 3.72 -1.95 5.84
N SER A 262 5.04 -2.07 6.00
CA SER A 262 5.65 -3.18 6.75
C SER A 262 5.29 -3.19 8.23
N ILE A 263 4.94 -2.04 8.81
CA ILE A 263 4.54 -1.90 10.23
C ILE A 263 3.02 -1.95 10.43
N VAL A 264 2.23 -2.14 9.37
CA VAL A 264 0.77 -2.34 9.51
C VAL A 264 0.50 -3.68 10.16
N ASP A 265 -0.37 -3.67 11.17
CA ASP A 265 -0.97 -4.86 11.75
C ASP A 265 -2.40 -5.02 11.22
N TYR A 266 -2.55 -5.88 10.21
CA TYR A 266 -3.82 -6.17 9.56
C TYR A 266 -4.81 -6.97 10.44
N LEU A 267 -4.42 -7.38 11.66
CA LEU A 267 -5.32 -7.98 12.65
C LEU A 267 -5.92 -6.95 13.60
N ARG A 268 -5.64 -5.66 13.39
CA ARG A 268 -6.08 -4.56 14.25
C ARG A 268 -6.78 -3.49 13.43
N SER A 269 -7.79 -2.89 14.02
CA SER A 269 -8.48 -1.75 13.42
C SER A 269 -9.25 -0.94 14.47
N PRO A 270 -9.69 0.28 14.13
CA PRO A 270 -10.50 1.07 15.05
C PRO A 270 -11.82 0.38 15.43
N GLY A 271 -12.36 -0.46 14.54
CA GLY A 271 -13.59 -1.20 14.78
C GLY A 271 -13.43 -2.48 15.61
N SER A 272 -12.36 -3.24 15.38
CA SER A 272 -12.13 -4.53 16.05
C SER A 272 -11.42 -4.42 17.40
N SER A 273 -10.34 -3.63 17.44
CA SER A 273 -9.42 -3.57 18.57
C SER A 273 -9.41 -2.21 19.26
N ASN A 274 -10.25 -1.27 18.82
CA ASN A 274 -10.29 0.12 19.30
C ASN A 274 -8.92 0.80 19.25
N SER A 275 -8.09 0.45 18.25
CA SER A 275 -6.73 0.94 18.07
C SER A 275 -6.45 1.25 16.60
N ALA A 276 -5.36 1.96 16.33
CA ALA A 276 -4.77 1.97 14.99
C ALA A 276 -4.38 0.55 14.54
N ALA A 277 -4.27 0.35 13.22
CA ALA A 277 -3.79 -0.88 12.58
C ALA A 277 -2.25 -1.01 12.66
N ILE A 278 -1.72 -1.03 13.88
CA ILE A 278 -0.29 -1.12 14.19
C ILE A 278 -0.11 -1.78 15.56
N ASP A 279 1.07 -2.35 15.80
CA ASP A 279 1.44 -2.92 17.09
C ASP A 279 1.29 -1.87 18.23
N PRO A 280 0.70 -2.23 19.39
CA PRO A 280 0.54 -1.32 20.53
C PRO A 280 1.81 -0.72 21.13
N VAL A 281 3.00 -1.21 20.76
CA VAL A 281 4.26 -0.57 21.11
C VAL A 281 4.37 0.84 20.50
N PHE A 282 3.67 1.13 19.40
CA PHE A 282 3.62 2.46 18.80
C PHE A 282 2.52 3.32 19.41
N ASN A 283 2.81 4.61 19.61
CA ASN A 283 1.80 5.59 19.98
C ASN A 283 1.25 6.26 18.72
N CYS A 284 -0.07 6.29 18.56
CA CYS A 284 -0.76 6.98 17.48
C CYS A 284 -1.64 8.09 18.03
N THR A 285 -1.55 9.27 17.42
CA THR A 285 -2.44 10.39 17.75
C THR A 285 -3.89 10.04 17.40
N GLU A 286 -4.80 10.25 18.34
CA GLU A 286 -6.23 10.11 18.10
C GLU A 286 -6.77 11.34 17.37
N ILE A 287 -7.59 11.13 16.35
CA ILE A 287 -8.24 12.19 15.58
C ILE A 287 -9.76 12.01 15.59
N THR A 288 -10.47 13.05 15.16
CA THR A 288 -11.87 12.93 14.75
C THR A 288 -11.91 12.83 13.22
N ASN A 289 -12.43 11.73 12.70
CA ASN A 289 -12.53 11.52 11.25
C ASN A 289 -13.67 12.33 10.62
N GLU A 290 -13.79 12.23 9.30
CA GLU A 290 -14.78 12.95 8.48
C GLU A 290 -16.23 12.60 8.85
N GLY A 291 -16.46 11.41 9.43
CA GLY A 291 -17.73 10.97 9.99
C GLY A 291 -18.02 11.44 11.42
N GLY A 292 -17.13 12.23 12.03
CA GLY A 292 -17.27 12.72 13.40
C GLY A 292 -16.95 11.68 14.48
N GLN A 293 -16.25 10.61 14.12
CA GLN A 293 -15.92 9.50 15.04
C GLN A 293 -14.45 9.57 15.46
N LYS A 294 -14.16 9.02 16.65
CA LYS A 294 -12.77 8.77 17.07
C LYS A 294 -12.11 7.80 16.08
N ASP A 295 -10.92 8.16 15.63
CA ASP A 295 -10.14 7.41 14.66
C ASP A 295 -8.64 7.70 14.78
N TYR A 296 -7.87 7.18 13.82
CA TYR A 296 -6.43 7.36 13.72
C TYR A 296 -6.05 7.89 12.33
N PRO A 297 -4.90 8.58 12.20
CA PRO A 297 -4.56 9.29 10.98
C PRO A 297 -4.10 8.37 9.85
N TYR A 298 -3.97 8.99 8.68
CA TYR A 298 -3.19 8.44 7.59
C TYR A 298 -1.76 8.96 7.71
N TYR A 299 -0.78 8.18 7.26
CA TYR A 299 0.62 8.56 7.32
C TYR A 299 1.22 8.71 5.94
N TRP A 300 1.91 9.83 5.72
CA TRP A 300 2.65 10.07 4.51
C TRP A 300 3.81 9.10 4.35
N SER A 301 4.07 8.73 3.09
CA SER A 301 5.34 8.15 2.66
C SER A 301 6.13 9.14 1.80
N GLY A 302 7.43 8.88 1.62
CA GLY A 302 8.29 9.58 0.67
C GLY A 302 8.04 9.23 -0.80
N THR A 303 6.98 8.48 -1.10
CA THR A 303 6.68 7.92 -2.43
C THR A 303 5.58 8.70 -3.13
N THR A 304 5.85 9.14 -4.36
CA THR A 304 4.87 9.77 -5.24
C THR A 304 3.96 8.71 -5.87
N HIS A 305 2.65 8.98 -5.92
CA HIS A 305 1.69 8.17 -6.68
C HIS A 305 1.37 8.90 -7.99
N ALA A 306 2.22 8.71 -9.00
CA ALA A 306 2.06 9.37 -10.29
C ALA A 306 0.84 8.83 -11.04
N ASN A 307 0.15 9.70 -11.75
CA ASN A 307 -0.93 9.34 -12.66
C ASN A 307 -0.66 9.89 -14.06
N MET A 308 -1.49 9.53 -15.03
CA MET A 308 -1.31 9.93 -16.42
C MET A 308 -1.33 11.46 -16.65
N GLN A 309 -1.81 12.24 -15.69
CA GLN A 309 -1.88 13.70 -15.81
C GLN A 309 -0.60 14.33 -15.26
N ASN A 310 -0.15 13.91 -14.07
CA ASN A 310 0.91 14.56 -13.33
C ASN A 310 1.41 13.73 -12.12
N GLY A 311 2.41 14.25 -11.39
CA GLY A 311 2.99 13.66 -10.17
C GLY A 311 2.54 14.35 -8.88
N GLY A 312 1.36 14.98 -8.88
CA GLY A 312 0.88 15.84 -7.79
C GLY A 312 0.29 15.12 -6.58
N ASN A 313 0.27 13.78 -6.57
CA ASN A 313 -0.20 12.98 -5.44
C ASN A 313 0.95 12.20 -4.80
N ALA A 314 0.91 12.05 -3.48
CA ALA A 314 1.83 11.17 -2.75
C ALA A 314 1.06 10.00 -2.16
N ALA A 315 1.73 8.87 -1.95
CA ALA A 315 1.14 7.68 -1.36
C ALA A 315 1.12 7.78 0.18
N TYR A 316 0.05 7.26 0.78
CA TYR A 316 -0.09 7.13 2.23
C TYR A 316 -0.64 5.75 2.61
N ILE A 317 -0.40 5.35 3.85
CA ILE A 317 -1.09 4.21 4.49
C ILE A 317 -2.11 4.73 5.50
N SER A 318 -3.32 4.18 5.47
CA SER A 318 -4.35 4.44 6.47
C SER A 318 -4.15 3.55 7.69
N PHE A 319 -3.84 4.10 8.85
CA PHE A 319 -3.76 3.33 10.09
C PHE A 319 -5.07 3.40 10.90
N GLY A 320 -5.93 4.39 10.60
CA GLY A 320 -7.34 4.41 10.95
C GLY A 320 -8.24 3.87 9.84
N ARG A 321 -9.55 4.14 9.92
CA ARG A 321 -10.52 3.75 8.88
C ARG A 321 -10.24 4.48 7.57
N ALA A 322 -10.23 3.76 6.45
CA ALA A 322 -10.01 4.35 5.13
C ALA A 322 -11.37 4.78 4.54
N LEU A 323 -11.78 6.00 4.90
CA LEU A 323 -13.14 6.47 4.67
C LEU A 323 -13.42 6.86 3.21
N GLY A 324 -14.66 6.63 2.80
CA GLY A 324 -15.27 7.17 1.59
C GLY A 324 -16.70 7.65 1.84
N TYR A 325 -17.10 8.72 1.15
CA TYR A 325 -18.45 9.25 1.18
C TYR A 325 -19.32 8.52 0.16
N PHE A 326 -20.01 7.49 0.64
CA PHE A 326 -20.81 6.60 -0.19
C PHE A 326 -22.25 6.52 0.33
N ASN A 327 -23.22 6.52 -0.58
CA ASN A 327 -24.66 6.50 -0.25
C ASN A 327 -25.07 7.59 0.77
N GLY A 328 -24.48 8.78 0.67
CA GLY A 328 -24.85 9.94 1.51
C GLY A 328 -24.27 9.94 2.92
N SER A 329 -23.26 9.11 3.20
CA SER A 329 -22.59 9.07 4.51
C SER A 329 -21.12 8.66 4.38
N TRP A 330 -20.30 9.06 5.35
CA TRP A 330 -18.93 8.56 5.49
C TRP A 330 -18.94 7.15 6.05
N GLN A 331 -18.23 6.25 5.38
CA GLN A 331 -18.12 4.83 5.74
C GLN A 331 -16.69 4.36 5.54
N ASP A 332 -16.24 3.37 6.30
CA ASP A 332 -14.98 2.69 5.99
C ASP A 332 -15.17 1.80 4.76
N VAL A 333 -14.55 2.20 3.65
CA VAL A 333 -14.77 1.55 2.35
C VAL A 333 -13.55 0.76 1.87
N HIS A 334 -12.39 0.95 2.51
CA HIS A 334 -11.17 0.20 2.17
C HIS A 334 -10.50 -0.51 3.35
N GLY A 335 -10.85 -0.18 4.60
CA GLY A 335 -10.29 -0.79 5.80
C GLY A 335 -8.99 -0.13 6.29
N ALA A 336 -8.71 -0.30 7.59
CA ALA A 336 -7.45 0.14 8.20
C ALA A 336 -6.28 -0.76 7.74
N GLY A 337 -5.28 -0.16 7.09
CA GLY A 337 -4.20 -0.84 6.38
C GLY A 337 -4.24 -0.63 4.85
N ALA A 338 -5.26 0.07 4.34
CA ALA A 338 -5.32 0.46 2.94
C ALA A 338 -4.20 1.44 2.57
N GLN A 339 -3.73 1.32 1.33
CA GLN A 339 -2.77 2.25 0.71
C GLN A 339 -3.47 3.01 -0.39
N ARG A 340 -3.45 4.34 -0.29
CA ARG A 340 -4.05 5.25 -1.26
C ARG A 340 -3.07 6.39 -1.53
N SER A 341 -3.61 7.48 -2.06
CA SER A 341 -2.84 8.68 -2.38
C SER A 341 -3.69 9.92 -2.15
N ASP A 342 -3.05 10.99 -1.72
CA ASP A 342 -3.66 12.31 -1.56
C ASP A 342 -2.88 13.35 -2.38
N PRO A 343 -3.51 14.47 -2.79
CA PRO A 343 -2.79 15.59 -3.35
C PRO A 343 -1.75 16.13 -2.36
N LYS A 344 -0.55 16.43 -2.86
CA LYS A 344 0.59 16.88 -2.03
C LYS A 344 0.38 18.23 -1.37
N VAL A 345 -0.48 19.06 -1.95
CA VAL A 345 -0.81 20.43 -1.52
C VAL A 345 -2.27 20.73 -1.85
N GLY A 346 -2.86 21.69 -1.13
CA GLY A 346 -4.21 22.16 -1.39
C GLY A 346 -4.99 22.39 -0.09
N ASP A 347 -6.30 22.35 -0.20
CA ASP A 347 -7.23 22.47 0.92
C ASP A 347 -8.27 21.35 0.84
N ALA A 348 -8.35 20.54 1.90
CA ALA A 348 -9.26 19.41 2.04
C ALA A 348 -10.74 19.83 1.96
N THR A 349 -11.06 21.08 2.32
CA THR A 349 -12.44 21.59 2.27
C THR A 349 -13.00 21.68 0.84
N ASN A 350 -12.14 21.61 -0.18
CA ASN A 350 -12.55 21.48 -1.58
C ASN A 350 -13.15 20.10 -1.92
N TRP A 351 -13.06 19.13 -1.01
CA TRP A 351 -13.51 17.75 -1.18
C TRP A 351 -14.53 17.35 -0.10
N PRO A 352 -15.67 18.07 0.03
CA PRO A 352 -16.62 17.85 1.13
C PRO A 352 -17.26 16.46 1.13
N THR A 353 -17.17 15.74 0.01
CA THR A 353 -17.63 14.35 -0.18
C THR A 353 -16.52 13.46 -0.75
N GLY A 354 -15.26 13.82 -0.49
CA GLY A 354 -14.09 13.10 -1.00
C GLY A 354 -13.96 13.10 -2.53
N HIS A 355 -13.22 12.12 -3.05
CA HIS A 355 -12.86 12.02 -4.46
C HIS A 355 -12.98 10.58 -5.00
N GLY A 356 -13.34 10.48 -6.29
CA GLY A 356 -13.47 9.21 -6.98
C GLY A 356 -14.79 8.47 -6.71
N PRO A 357 -14.97 7.25 -7.26
CA PRO A 357 -16.26 6.56 -7.28
C PRO A 357 -16.86 6.22 -5.91
N GLN A 358 -16.01 6.06 -4.88
CA GLN A 358 -16.41 5.77 -3.51
C GLN A 358 -16.34 7.01 -2.60
N GLY A 359 -16.00 8.18 -3.16
CA GLY A 359 -15.87 9.44 -2.42
C GLY A 359 -14.75 9.39 -1.37
N ASP A 360 -13.59 8.82 -1.70
CA ASP A 360 -12.49 8.63 -0.75
C ASP A 360 -12.09 9.95 -0.07
N ALA A 361 -11.90 9.93 1.24
CA ALA A 361 -11.52 11.11 2.01
C ALA A 361 -10.18 11.68 1.50
N ILE A 362 -10.15 13.00 1.31
CA ILE A 362 -8.95 13.76 0.96
C ILE A 362 -8.58 14.63 2.15
N ARG A 363 -7.40 14.40 2.73
CA ARG A 363 -6.95 15.13 3.93
C ARG A 363 -5.91 16.20 3.60
N ILE A 364 -5.08 16.00 2.57
CA ILE A 364 -3.92 16.85 2.20
C ILE A 364 -2.84 16.89 3.29
N ASN A 365 -3.24 17.12 4.53
CA ASN A 365 -2.40 17.11 5.71
C ASN A 365 -2.48 15.74 6.37
N ASN A 366 -1.52 14.87 6.06
CA ASN A 366 -1.39 13.55 6.68
C ASN A 366 -0.24 13.57 7.71
N PHE A 367 -0.26 12.62 8.64
CA PHE A 367 0.71 12.54 9.73
C PHE A 367 2.02 11.90 9.25
N VAL A 368 3.06 11.98 10.08
CA VAL A 368 4.37 11.41 9.77
C VAL A 368 4.85 10.53 10.93
N ARG A 369 5.41 9.38 10.58
CA ARG A 369 6.22 8.55 11.48
C ARG A 369 7.57 8.35 10.82
N LEU A 370 8.64 8.68 11.53
CA LEU A 370 9.97 8.71 10.96
C LEU A 370 10.64 7.35 11.10
N VAL A 371 11.50 7.03 10.14
CA VAL A 371 12.29 5.80 10.10
C VAL A 371 13.76 6.13 9.87
N ARG A 372 14.63 5.23 10.30
CA ARG A 372 16.06 5.17 9.95
C ARG A 372 16.51 3.71 9.90
N ASN A 373 17.71 3.45 9.39
CA ASN A 373 18.35 2.14 9.52
C ASN A 373 19.01 2.01 10.90
N VAL A 374 19.03 0.82 11.50
CA VAL A 374 19.61 0.60 12.85
C VAL A 374 21.14 0.79 12.88
N ASN A 375 21.82 0.52 11.76
CA ASN A 375 23.28 0.44 11.59
C ASN A 375 23.98 -0.59 12.48
#